data_AF-A0A387HDT2-F1
#
_entry.id   AF-A0A387HDT2-F1
#
_cell.length_a   1.000
_cell.length_b   1.000
_cell.length_c   1.000
_cell.angle_alpha   90.00
_cell.angle_beta   90.00
_cell.angle_gamma   90.00
#
_symmetry.space_group_name_H-M   'P 1'
#
loop_
_entity.id
_entity.type
_entity.pdbx_description
1 polymer ?
#
loop_
_entity_poly.entity_id
_entity_poly.type
_entity_poly.pdbx_seq_one_letter_code
_entity_poly.pdbx_strand_id
1 'polypeptide(L)'
;MIVTLIIACEVGFWVLLAAGLALRYLAGMRRTSVVVLLCEPLLEVVLLVVTAVDLKNGAQPDWKHGLAAVYLGFSAAMGHYIVTRADAWVAYRFAGGPKPAGAPKGGGARTAYEWRMAGRFVFAGALAIALLQAAIWYVGGDGGTASLRMWQQRMVWVIGINLLIALSYTLFPKKAEEEKARPSLLDRLLKPASERSGAHTAEDRTLTRR
;
A
#
# COMPACT_ATOMS: atom_id res chain seq x y z
N MET A 1 -8.07 -6.61 -33.88
CA MET A 1 -7.41 -7.71 -33.14
C MET A 1 -7.11 -7.34 -31.69
N ILE A 2 -6.52 -6.16 -31.41
CA ILE A 2 -6.23 -5.68 -30.05
C ILE A 2 -7.47 -5.58 -29.16
N VAL A 3 -8.59 -5.06 -29.65
CA VAL A 3 -9.84 -4.95 -28.86
C VAL A 3 -10.35 -6.31 -28.40
N THR A 4 -10.32 -7.32 -29.27
CA THR A 4 -10.72 -8.70 -28.94
C THR A 4 -9.82 -9.31 -27.87
N LEU A 5 -8.51 -9.06 -27.95
CA LEU A 5 -7.53 -9.53 -26.97
C LEU A 5 -7.72 -8.85 -25.61
N ILE A 6 -7.97 -7.53 -25.59
CA ILE A 6 -8.29 -6.78 -24.36
C ILE A 6 -9.55 -7.34 -23.71
N ILE A 7 -10.62 -7.56 -24.48
CA ILE A 7 -11.88 -8.11 -23.94
C ILE A 7 -11.66 -9.53 -23.41
N ALA A 8 -10.91 -10.37 -24.12
CA ALA A 8 -10.58 -11.72 -23.65
C ALA A 8 -9.75 -11.70 -22.36
N CYS A 9 -8.77 -10.80 -22.26
CA CYS A 9 -7.99 -10.58 -21.04
C CYS A 9 -8.87 -10.09 -19.88
N GLU A 10 -9.78 -9.13 -20.13
CA GLU A 10 -10.71 -8.61 -19.13
C GLU A 10 -11.64 -9.71 -18.59
N VAL A 11 -12.22 -10.52 -19.48
CA VAL A 11 -13.07 -11.65 -19.08
C VAL A 11 -12.24 -12.69 -18.32
N GLY A 12 -11.06 -13.04 -18.82
CA GLY A 12 -10.15 -13.99 -18.16
C GLY A 12 -9.74 -13.53 -16.77
N PHE A 13 -9.44 -12.24 -16.62
CA PHE A 13 -9.16 -11.59 -15.34
C PHE A 13 -10.31 -11.77 -14.35
N TRP A 14 -11.54 -11.40 -14.74
CA TRP A 14 -12.70 -11.52 -13.85
C TRP A 14 -13.00 -12.97 -13.46
N VAL A 15 -12.85 -13.91 -14.41
CA VAL A 15 -13.04 -15.34 -14.15
C VAL A 15 -11.98 -15.87 -13.18
N LEU A 16 -10.70 -15.56 -13.39
CA LEU A 16 -9.61 -15.99 -12.52
C LEU A 16 -9.73 -15.37 -11.13
N LEU A 17 -10.06 -14.08 -11.03
CA LEU A 17 -10.25 -13.38 -9.77
C LEU A 17 -11.41 -14.01 -8.97
N ALA A 18 -12.57 -14.20 -9.62
CA ALA A 18 -13.73 -14.82 -8.97
C ALA A 18 -13.44 -16.26 -8.53
N ALA A 19 -12.81 -17.06 -9.38
CA ALA A 19 -12.43 -18.44 -9.06
C ALA A 19 -11.40 -18.48 -7.92
N GLY A 20 -10.39 -17.61 -7.96
CA GLY A 20 -9.35 -17.49 -6.95
C GLY A 20 -9.90 -17.12 -5.59
N LEU A 21 -10.85 -16.17 -5.53
CA LEU A 21 -11.54 -15.78 -4.29
C LEU A 21 -12.49 -16.87 -3.80
N ALA A 22 -13.26 -17.51 -4.69
CA ALA A 22 -14.15 -18.61 -4.33
C ALA A 22 -13.37 -19.78 -3.71
N LEU A 23 -12.25 -20.17 -4.33
CA LEU A 23 -11.36 -21.19 -3.78
C LEU A 23 -10.78 -20.79 -2.42
N ARG A 24 -10.49 -19.49 -2.23
CA ARG A 24 -9.90 -18.98 -0.98
C ARG A 24 -10.87 -19.02 0.18
N TYR A 25 -12.08 -18.48 -0.04
CA TYR A 25 -13.01 -18.17 1.03
C TYR A 25 -14.18 -19.15 1.14
N LEU A 26 -14.63 -19.75 0.04
CA LEU A 26 -15.71 -20.76 0.06
C LEU A 26 -15.14 -22.17 0.24
N ALA A 27 -14.10 -22.52 -0.50
CA ALA A 27 -13.50 -23.87 -0.44
C ALA A 27 -12.36 -24.00 0.59
N GLY A 28 -11.87 -22.90 1.17
CA GLY A 28 -10.74 -22.90 2.11
C GLY A 28 -9.39 -23.30 1.51
N MET A 29 -9.29 -23.46 0.18
CA MET A 29 -8.13 -23.94 -0.55
C MET A 29 -7.13 -22.80 -0.82
N ARG A 30 -6.48 -22.32 0.23
CA ARG A 30 -5.58 -21.15 0.16
C ARG A 30 -4.46 -21.31 -0.87
N ARG A 31 -3.84 -22.49 -0.99
CA ARG A 31 -2.73 -22.74 -1.94
C ARG A 31 -3.20 -22.65 -3.39
N THR A 32 -4.30 -23.33 -3.71
CA THR A 32 -4.89 -23.31 -5.06
C THR A 32 -5.39 -21.93 -5.44
N SER A 33 -6.00 -21.20 -4.50
CA SER A 33 -6.34 -19.79 -4.67
C SER A 33 -5.13 -18.94 -5.06
N VAL A 34 -3.99 -19.09 -4.38
CA VAL A 34 -2.77 -18.34 -4.74
C VAL A 34 -2.32 -18.67 -6.16
N VAL A 35 -2.32 -19.95 -6.56
CA VAL A 35 -1.94 -20.33 -7.92
C VAL A 35 -2.86 -19.69 -8.96
N VAL A 36 -4.18 -19.74 -8.75
CA VAL A 36 -5.17 -19.14 -9.67
C VAL A 36 -5.03 -17.61 -9.71
N LEU A 37 -4.83 -16.96 -8.57
CA LEU A 37 -4.62 -15.51 -8.51
C LEU A 37 -3.26 -15.09 -9.08
N LEU A 38 -2.25 -15.97 -9.12
CA LEU A 38 -0.98 -15.70 -9.80
C LEU A 38 -1.10 -15.80 -11.33
N CYS A 39 -2.13 -16.45 -11.86
CA CYS A 39 -2.41 -16.41 -13.30
C CYS A 39 -2.81 -15.00 -13.76
N GLU A 40 -3.35 -14.17 -12.87
CA GLU A 40 -3.74 -12.79 -13.16
C GLU A 40 -2.55 -11.88 -13.53
N PRO A 41 -1.49 -11.74 -12.70
CA PRO A 41 -0.28 -11.02 -13.12
C PRO A 41 0.46 -11.75 -14.25
N LEU A 42 0.28 -13.06 -14.43
CA LEU A 42 0.84 -13.75 -15.59
C LEU A 42 0.20 -13.26 -16.90
N LEU A 43 -1.11 -13.04 -16.94
CA LEU A 43 -1.80 -12.45 -18.10
C LEU A 43 -1.25 -11.05 -18.42
N GLU A 44 -0.98 -10.25 -17.38
CA GLU A 44 -0.35 -8.93 -17.54
C GLU A 44 1.06 -9.02 -18.14
N VAL A 45 1.85 -10.03 -17.74
CA VAL A 45 3.17 -10.29 -18.36
C VAL A 45 2.99 -10.67 -19.84
N VAL A 46 2.03 -11.52 -20.18
CA VAL A 46 1.74 -11.85 -21.58
C VAL A 46 1.36 -10.61 -22.37
N LEU A 47 0.50 -9.74 -21.82
CA LEU A 47 0.10 -8.50 -22.47
C LEU A 47 1.29 -7.56 -22.71
N LEU A 48 2.22 -7.48 -21.74
CA LEU A 48 3.46 -6.72 -21.86
C LEU A 48 4.36 -7.28 -22.97
N VAL A 49 4.48 -8.61 -23.07
CA VAL A 49 5.27 -9.26 -24.13
C VAL A 49 4.65 -9.00 -25.50
N VAL A 50 3.33 -9.20 -25.64
CA VAL A 50 2.60 -8.92 -26.89
C VAL A 50 2.80 -7.46 -27.30
N THR A 51 2.71 -6.54 -26.34
CA THR A 51 2.98 -5.12 -26.56
C THR A 51 4.41 -4.86 -27.06
N ALA A 52 5.42 -5.47 -26.45
CA ALA A 52 6.81 -5.30 -26.86
C ALA A 52 7.05 -5.83 -28.29
N VAL A 53 6.38 -6.93 -28.65
CA VAL A 53 6.40 -7.49 -30.02
C VAL A 53 5.70 -6.53 -30.99
N ASP A 54 4.55 -5.96 -30.62
CA ASP A 54 3.80 -5.04 -31.48
C ASP A 54 4.58 -3.73 -31.74
N LEU A 55 5.22 -3.17 -30.70
CA LEU A 55 6.10 -2.01 -30.83
C LEU A 55 7.30 -2.29 -31.74
N LYS A 56 7.87 -3.49 -31.67
CA LYS A 56 8.96 -3.91 -32.57
C LYS A 56 8.50 -4.02 -34.02
N ASN A 57 7.23 -4.37 -34.25
CA ASN A 57 6.62 -4.44 -35.57
C ASN A 57 6.15 -3.07 -36.11
N GLY A 58 6.44 -1.97 -35.40
CA GLY A 58 6.15 -0.61 -35.85
C GLY A 58 4.86 0.00 -35.32
N ALA A 59 4.22 -0.60 -34.30
CA ALA A 59 3.08 0.01 -33.64
C ALA A 59 3.44 1.32 -32.93
N GLN A 60 2.49 2.26 -32.88
CA GLN A 60 2.70 3.56 -32.24
C GLN A 60 2.77 3.42 -30.70
N PRO A 61 3.73 4.08 -30.02
CA PRO A 61 3.88 3.94 -28.57
C PRO A 61 2.80 4.71 -27.82
N ASP A 62 1.83 4.00 -27.26
CA ASP A 62 0.82 4.58 -26.36
C ASP A 62 1.30 4.60 -24.88
N TRP A 63 0.72 5.48 -24.05
CA TRP A 63 1.02 5.61 -22.62
C TRP A 63 0.60 4.37 -21.82
N LYS A 64 -0.40 3.64 -22.31
CA LYS A 64 -0.95 2.43 -21.68
C LYS A 64 0.09 1.31 -21.54
N HIS A 65 1.04 1.24 -22.48
CA HIS A 65 2.06 0.21 -22.53
C HIS A 65 3.03 0.26 -21.33
N GLY A 66 3.36 1.46 -20.85
CA GLY A 66 4.20 1.60 -19.66
C GLY A 66 3.46 1.43 -18.33
N LEU A 67 2.14 1.62 -18.33
CA LEU A 67 1.29 1.41 -17.15
C LEU A 67 1.26 -0.06 -16.72
N ALA A 68 1.24 -1.00 -17.68
CA ALA A 68 1.24 -2.43 -17.40
C ALA A 68 2.47 -2.87 -16.58
N ALA A 69 3.67 -2.38 -16.93
CA ALA A 69 4.88 -2.67 -16.18
C ALA A 69 4.85 -2.12 -14.75
N VAL A 70 4.24 -0.94 -14.55
CA VAL A 70 4.06 -0.35 -13.21
C VAL A 70 3.05 -1.16 -12.39
N TYR A 71 1.94 -1.58 -13.01
CA TYR A 71 0.94 -2.42 -12.35
C TYR A 71 1.51 -3.78 -11.93
N LEU A 72 2.31 -4.40 -12.79
CA LEU A 72 3.06 -5.62 -12.48
C LEU A 72 4.03 -5.43 -11.32
N GLY A 73 4.82 -4.35 -11.34
CA GLY A 73 5.74 -4.00 -10.25
C GLY A 73 5.02 -3.84 -8.91
N PHE A 74 3.90 -3.12 -8.91
CA PHE A 74 3.07 -2.93 -7.73
C PHE A 74 2.47 -4.25 -7.22
N SER A 75 1.90 -5.05 -8.12
CA SER A 75 1.29 -6.35 -7.79
C SER A 75 2.31 -7.32 -7.20
N ALA A 76 3.54 -7.37 -7.72
CA ALA A 76 4.60 -8.20 -7.18
C ALA A 76 5.08 -7.74 -5.80
N ALA A 77 5.23 -6.42 -5.59
CA ALA A 77 5.73 -5.88 -4.33
C ALA A 77 4.68 -5.92 -3.20
N MET A 78 3.42 -5.67 -3.55
CA MET A 78 2.35 -5.43 -2.59
C MET A 78 1.36 -6.59 -2.48
N GLY A 79 1.32 -7.49 -3.47
CA GLY A 79 0.33 -8.56 -3.56
C GLY A 79 0.26 -9.42 -2.30
N HIS A 80 1.40 -9.94 -1.84
CA HIS A 80 1.43 -10.76 -0.62
C HIS A 80 0.96 -9.97 0.63
N TYR A 81 1.31 -8.69 0.72
CA TYR A 81 0.88 -7.84 1.84
C TYR A 81 -0.63 -7.56 1.80
N ILE A 82 -1.18 -7.22 0.63
CA ILE A 82 -2.63 -6.97 0.48
C ILE A 82 -3.41 -8.24 0.77
N VAL A 83 -2.99 -9.39 0.24
CA VAL A 83 -3.67 -10.68 0.43
C VAL A 83 -3.67 -11.09 1.91
N THR A 84 -2.53 -11.00 2.60
CA THR A 84 -2.46 -11.33 4.04
C THR A 84 -3.31 -10.39 4.90
N ARG A 85 -3.37 -9.10 4.52
CA ARG A 85 -4.24 -8.11 5.17
C ARG A 85 -5.71 -8.38 4.92
N ALA A 86 -6.08 -8.73 3.69
CA ALA A 86 -7.45 -9.09 3.32
C ALA A 86 -7.89 -10.35 4.08
N ASP A 87 -7.05 -11.38 4.14
CA ASP A 87 -7.30 -12.61 4.90
C ASP A 87 -7.56 -12.31 6.39
N ALA A 88 -6.76 -11.43 7.00
CA ALA A 88 -6.94 -11.04 8.39
C ALA A 88 -8.28 -10.31 8.62
N TRP A 89 -8.68 -9.44 7.68
CA TRP A 89 -9.97 -8.76 7.74
C TRP A 89 -11.15 -9.71 7.56
N VAL A 90 -11.05 -10.65 6.63
CA VAL A 90 -12.07 -11.68 6.43
C VAL A 90 -12.18 -12.56 7.68
N ALA A 91 -11.03 -12.96 8.25
CA ALA A 91 -11.02 -13.73 9.49
C ALA A 91 -11.68 -12.97 10.65
N TYR A 92 -11.40 -11.68 10.81
CA TYR A 92 -12.04 -10.84 11.82
C TYR A 92 -13.56 -10.70 11.60
N ARG A 93 -14.00 -10.45 10.36
CA ARG A 93 -15.40 -10.14 10.05
C ARG A 93 -16.31 -11.36 9.95
N PHE A 94 -15.77 -12.49 9.50
CA PHE A 94 -16.56 -13.68 9.16
C PHE A 94 -16.16 -14.94 9.95
N ALA A 95 -14.97 -14.99 10.56
CA ALA A 95 -14.48 -16.18 11.27
C ALA A 95 -14.13 -15.93 12.76
N GLY A 96 -14.56 -14.79 13.32
CA GLY A 96 -14.31 -14.46 14.74
C GLY A 96 -12.84 -14.27 15.11
N GLY A 97 -11.96 -14.06 14.12
CA GLY A 97 -10.53 -13.85 14.33
C GLY A 97 -10.23 -12.54 15.06
N PRO A 98 -8.99 -12.36 15.57
CA PRO A 98 -8.60 -11.12 16.24
C PRO A 98 -8.61 -9.92 15.27
N LYS A 99 -8.88 -8.72 15.80
CA LYS A 99 -8.88 -7.48 15.01
C LYS A 99 -7.51 -7.27 14.34
N PRO A 100 -7.42 -6.99 13.03
CA PRO A 100 -6.15 -6.79 12.36
C PRO A 100 -5.36 -5.66 13.01
N ALA A 101 -4.11 -5.93 13.38
CA ALA A 101 -3.24 -4.91 13.98
C ALA A 101 -3.13 -3.69 13.05
N GLY A 102 -3.37 -2.50 13.61
CA GLY A 102 -3.18 -1.23 12.90
C GLY A 102 -1.71 -0.89 12.72
N ALA A 103 -1.42 0.12 11.90
CA ALA A 103 -0.05 0.65 11.81
C ALA A 103 0.44 1.08 13.20
N PRO A 104 1.72 0.84 13.55
CA PRO A 104 2.26 1.19 14.86
C PRO A 104 2.01 2.67 15.19
N LYS A 105 1.65 2.96 16.44
CA LYS A 105 1.19 4.30 16.86
C LYS A 105 2.32 5.32 17.08
N GLY A 106 3.58 4.88 17.23
CA GLY A 106 4.73 5.78 17.35
C GLY A 106 6.07 5.07 17.61
N GLY A 107 7.14 5.86 17.72
CA GLY A 107 8.49 5.39 18.05
C GLY A 107 9.20 4.61 16.94
N GLY A 108 10.29 3.92 17.28
CA GLY A 108 11.12 3.16 16.32
C GLY A 108 10.37 2.05 15.57
N ALA A 109 9.29 1.51 16.16
CA ALA A 109 8.41 0.55 15.49
C ALA A 109 7.64 1.18 14.32
N ARG A 110 7.28 2.47 14.41
CA ARG A 110 6.67 3.23 13.30
C ARG A 110 7.68 3.48 12.20
N THR A 111 8.89 3.91 12.55
CA THR A 111 9.97 4.12 11.58
C THR A 111 10.28 2.83 10.81
N ALA A 112 10.41 1.68 11.49
CA ALA A 112 10.62 0.39 10.84
C ALA A 112 9.45 -0.04 9.93
N TYR A 113 8.21 0.30 10.29
CA TYR A 113 7.04 0.06 9.43
C TYR A 113 7.09 0.92 8.16
N GLU A 114 7.40 2.20 8.27
CA GLU A 114 7.53 3.10 7.12
C GLU A 114 8.69 2.67 6.20
N TRP A 115 9.83 2.26 6.75
CA TRP A 115 10.95 1.72 5.95
C TRP A 115 10.58 0.41 5.22
N ARG A 116 9.79 -0.47 5.85
CA ARG A 116 9.29 -1.69 5.19
C ARG A 116 8.27 -1.38 4.09
N MET A 117 7.46 -0.34 4.26
CA MET A 117 6.57 0.17 3.20
C MET A 117 7.39 0.77 2.07
N ALA A 118 8.36 1.61 2.40
CA ALA A 118 9.24 2.24 1.44
C ALA A 118 10.03 1.22 0.62
N GLY A 119 10.61 0.21 1.26
CA GLY A 119 11.28 -0.90 0.58
C GLY A 119 10.38 -1.63 -0.43
N ARG A 120 9.07 -1.77 -0.14
CA ARG A 120 8.11 -2.35 -1.09
C ARG A 120 7.88 -1.44 -2.29
N PHE A 121 7.70 -0.14 -2.09
CA PHE A 121 7.54 0.81 -3.20
C PHE A 121 8.82 0.94 -4.04
N VAL A 122 9.99 0.90 -3.40
CA VAL A 122 11.29 0.85 -4.07
C VAL A 122 11.40 -0.40 -4.93
N PHE A 123 11.08 -1.58 -4.38
CA PHE A 123 11.07 -2.83 -5.12
C PHE A 123 10.07 -2.81 -6.28
N ALA A 124 8.86 -2.30 -6.07
CA ALA A 124 7.84 -2.15 -7.11
C ALA A 124 8.34 -1.30 -8.27
N GLY A 125 8.89 -0.12 -7.96
CA GLY A 125 9.41 0.80 -8.96
C GLY A 125 10.65 0.24 -9.66
N ALA A 126 11.56 -0.40 -8.95
CA ALA A 126 12.74 -1.03 -9.52
C ALA A 126 12.37 -2.17 -10.49
N LEU A 127 11.41 -3.02 -10.11
CA LEU A 127 10.91 -4.10 -10.98
C LEU A 127 10.22 -3.53 -12.23
N ALA A 128 9.39 -2.48 -12.07
CA ALA A 128 8.78 -1.79 -13.21
C ALA A 128 9.83 -1.21 -14.15
N ILE A 129 10.85 -0.52 -13.63
CA ILE A 129 11.97 0.03 -14.41
C ILE A 129 12.71 -1.09 -15.16
N ALA A 130 12.98 -2.21 -14.50
CA ALA A 130 13.66 -3.35 -15.09
C ALA A 130 12.87 -3.97 -16.25
N LEU A 131 11.54 -4.16 -16.07
CA LEU A 131 10.65 -4.66 -17.12
C LEU A 131 10.59 -3.70 -18.32
N LEU A 132 10.45 -2.39 -18.06
CA LEU A 132 10.49 -1.36 -19.10
C LEU A 132 11.83 -1.35 -19.83
N GLN A 133 12.94 -1.51 -19.10
CA GLN A 133 14.28 -1.53 -19.69
C GLN A 133 14.50 -2.75 -20.59
N ALA A 134 14.02 -3.92 -20.17
CA ALA A 134 14.04 -5.13 -20.98
C ALA A 134 13.24 -4.97 -22.27
N ALA A 135 12.06 -4.33 -22.18
CA ALA A 135 11.25 -4.02 -23.36
C ALA A 135 11.96 -3.03 -24.31
N ILE A 136 12.62 -2.00 -23.78
CA ILE A 136 13.43 -1.06 -24.59
C ILE A 136 14.56 -1.79 -25.33
N TRP A 137 15.28 -2.68 -24.66
CA TRP A 137 16.34 -3.48 -25.30
C TRP A 137 15.79 -4.41 -26.39
N TYR A 138 14.61 -4.99 -26.18
CA TYR A 138 13.98 -5.87 -27.14
C TYR A 138 13.47 -5.14 -28.39
N VAL A 139 12.90 -3.94 -28.21
CA VAL A 139 12.37 -3.11 -29.30
C VAL A 139 13.49 -2.50 -30.16
N GLY A 140 14.63 -2.16 -29.56
CA GLY A 140 15.79 -1.60 -30.27
C GLY A 140 15.74 -0.08 -30.51
N GLY A 141 16.81 0.45 -31.12
CA GLY A 141 17.03 1.90 -31.27
C GLY A 141 16.08 2.62 -32.23
N ASP A 142 15.55 1.90 -33.22
CA ASP A 142 14.66 2.45 -34.26
C ASP A 142 13.17 2.40 -33.88
N GLY A 143 12.84 1.73 -32.77
CA GLY A 143 11.47 1.61 -32.28
C GLY A 143 11.06 2.73 -31.31
N GLY A 144 9.76 3.01 -31.25
CA GLY A 144 9.20 4.10 -30.44
C GLY A 144 9.26 3.82 -28.93
N THR A 145 10.40 4.11 -28.31
CA THR A 145 10.67 3.82 -26.88
C THR A 145 10.42 5.00 -25.94
N ALA A 146 9.96 6.15 -26.46
CA ALA A 146 9.78 7.38 -25.70
C ALA A 146 8.79 7.23 -24.52
N SER A 147 7.66 6.54 -24.76
CA SER A 147 6.65 6.26 -23.72
C SER A 147 7.23 5.43 -22.57
N LEU A 148 8.05 4.41 -22.85
CA LEU A 148 8.68 3.57 -21.83
C LEU A 148 9.67 4.36 -20.97
N ARG A 149 10.49 5.23 -21.59
CA ARG A 149 11.44 6.09 -20.85
C ARG A 149 10.74 7.10 -19.97
N MET A 150 9.62 7.69 -20.43
CA MET A 150 8.81 8.57 -19.60
C MET A 150 8.33 7.87 -18.32
N TRP A 151 7.86 6.62 -18.45
CA TRP A 151 7.45 5.82 -17.30
C TRP A 151 8.60 5.46 -16.36
N GLN A 152 9.79 5.16 -16.89
CA GLN A 152 10.98 4.96 -16.06
C GLN A 152 11.30 6.21 -15.21
N GLN A 153 11.29 7.40 -15.81
CA GLN A 153 11.51 8.66 -15.09
C GLN A 153 10.46 8.88 -13.98
N ARG A 154 9.19 8.61 -14.27
CA ARG A 154 8.12 8.69 -13.26
C ARG A 154 8.37 7.72 -12.10
N MET A 155 8.80 6.49 -12.36
CA MET A 155 9.11 5.52 -11.31
C MET A 155 10.30 5.96 -10.46
N VAL A 156 11.34 6.54 -11.05
CA VAL A 156 12.47 7.12 -10.30
C VAL A 156 11.98 8.24 -9.36
N TRP A 157 11.10 9.13 -9.83
CA TRP A 157 10.50 10.16 -8.99
C TRP A 157 9.68 9.57 -7.83
N VAL A 158 8.86 8.56 -8.09
CA VAL A 158 8.06 7.88 -7.06
C VAL A 158 8.97 7.25 -5.99
N ILE A 159 10.03 6.56 -6.42
CA ILE A 159 11.04 5.99 -5.52
C ILE A 159 11.71 7.09 -4.69
N GLY A 160 12.16 8.17 -5.34
CA GLY A 160 12.82 9.29 -4.68
C GLY A 160 11.95 9.95 -3.62
N ILE A 161 10.69 10.27 -3.96
CA ILE A 161 9.72 10.85 -3.00
C ILE A 161 9.49 9.89 -1.83
N ASN A 162 9.35 8.59 -2.11
CA ASN A 162 9.11 7.60 -1.06
C ASN A 162 10.29 7.49 -0.09
N LEU A 163 11.52 7.46 -0.62
CA LEU A 163 12.74 7.48 0.18
C LEU A 163 12.89 8.77 0.99
N LEU A 164 12.54 9.93 0.42
CA LEU A 164 12.54 11.20 1.15
C LEU A 164 11.54 11.20 2.31
N ILE A 165 10.34 10.63 2.11
CA ILE A 165 9.35 10.48 3.18
C ILE A 165 9.89 9.55 4.28
N ALA A 166 10.44 8.39 3.93
CA ALA A 166 11.03 7.45 4.89
C ALA A 166 12.20 8.07 5.67
N LEU A 167 13.04 8.85 4.98
CA LEU A 167 14.14 9.59 5.58
C LEU A 167 13.63 10.69 6.52
N SER A 168 12.57 11.41 6.16
CA SER A 168 11.93 12.41 7.02
C SER A 168 11.44 11.79 8.35
N TYR A 169 10.83 10.60 8.32
CA TYR A 169 10.45 9.88 9.55
C TYR A 169 11.63 9.36 10.38
N THR A 170 12.82 9.29 9.78
CA THR A 170 14.06 8.90 10.45
C THR A 170 14.76 10.10 11.09
N LEU A 171 14.75 11.25 10.39
CA LEU A 171 15.34 12.51 10.85
C LEU A 171 14.44 13.25 11.86
N PHE A 172 13.12 13.13 11.70
CA PHE A 172 12.11 13.65 12.62
C PHE A 172 11.28 12.49 13.18
N PRO A 173 11.84 11.68 14.10
CA PRO A 173 11.07 10.64 14.76
C PRO A 173 9.91 11.31 15.50
N LYS A 174 8.69 11.09 15.02
CA LYS A 174 7.49 11.53 15.71
C LYS A 174 7.52 10.84 17.07
N LYS A 175 7.84 11.59 18.13
CA LYS A 175 7.65 11.12 19.50
C LYS A 175 6.24 10.57 19.54
N ALA A 176 6.09 9.33 20.02
CA ALA A 176 4.77 8.91 20.46
C ALA A 176 4.32 10.05 21.38
N GLU A 177 3.29 10.79 20.97
CA GLU A 177 2.51 11.49 21.97
C GLU A 177 2.12 10.36 22.90
N GLU A 178 2.83 10.27 24.02
CA GLU A 178 2.27 9.80 25.27
C GLU A 178 0.86 10.33 25.22
N GLU A 179 -0.06 9.39 25.17
CA GLU A 179 -1.38 9.56 25.67
C GLU A 179 -1.24 10.44 26.93
N LYS A 180 -1.43 11.75 26.77
CA LYS A 180 -2.13 12.53 27.76
C LYS A 180 -3.40 11.73 27.86
N ALA A 181 -3.39 10.80 28.82
CA ALA A 181 -4.55 10.25 29.46
C ALA A 181 -5.38 11.48 29.78
N ARG A 182 -6.24 11.84 28.83
CA ARG A 182 -7.26 12.84 29.04
C ARG A 182 -8.09 12.11 30.07
N PRO A 183 -8.06 12.52 31.36
CA PRO A 183 -8.78 11.80 32.39
C PRO A 183 -10.18 11.63 31.85
N SER A 184 -10.62 10.38 31.78
CA SER A 184 -11.88 10.04 31.16
C SER A 184 -12.94 10.95 31.78
N LEU A 185 -13.97 11.35 31.02
CA LEU A 185 -15.05 12.14 31.62
C LEU A 185 -15.61 11.47 32.89
N LEU A 186 -15.49 10.14 32.97
CA LEU A 186 -15.80 9.33 34.14
C LEU A 186 -14.84 9.58 35.32
N ASP A 187 -13.53 9.74 35.12
CA ASP A 187 -12.58 10.11 36.19
C ASP A 187 -12.86 11.52 36.74
N ARG A 188 -13.29 12.46 35.87
CA ARG A 188 -13.72 13.80 36.29
C ARG A 188 -15.05 13.78 37.03
N LEU A 189 -15.97 12.87 36.66
CA LEU A 189 -17.28 12.73 37.29
C LEU A 189 -17.21 11.98 38.62
N LEU A 190 -16.35 10.95 38.71
CA LEU A 190 -16.10 10.13 39.91
C LEU A 190 -15.18 10.81 40.93
N LYS A 191 -14.59 11.96 40.58
CA LYS A 191 -13.80 12.75 41.54
C LYS A 191 -14.70 13.16 42.73
N PRO A 192 -14.38 12.77 43.97
CA PRO A 192 -15.23 13.04 45.11
C PRO A 192 -15.44 14.54 45.30
N ALA A 193 -16.65 14.94 45.70
CA ALA A 193 -17.07 16.34 45.81
C ALA A 193 -16.22 17.18 46.78
N SER A 194 -15.48 16.53 47.70
CA SER A 194 -14.58 17.17 48.66
C SER A 194 -13.44 17.95 48.01
N GLU A 195 -13.01 17.59 46.81
CA GLU A 195 -11.91 18.28 46.11
C GLU A 195 -12.38 19.34 45.09
N ARG A 196 -13.69 19.46 44.82
CA ARG A 196 -14.21 20.46 43.88
C ARG A 196 -14.40 21.84 44.52
N SER A 197 -14.38 21.93 45.85
CA SER A 197 -14.74 23.11 46.64
C SER A 197 -13.58 23.70 47.46
N GLY A 198 -12.33 23.49 47.04
CA GLY A 198 -11.15 23.97 47.78
C GLY A 198 -10.58 25.33 47.34
N ALA A 199 -11.12 25.97 46.29
CA ALA A 199 -10.41 27.06 45.60
C ALA A 199 -11.00 28.47 45.76
N HIS A 200 -12.01 28.71 46.63
CA HIS A 200 -12.60 30.06 46.69
C HIS A 200 -13.00 30.63 48.06
N THR A 201 -12.62 30.04 49.20
CA THR A 201 -13.11 30.56 50.49
C THR A 201 -12.15 30.42 51.66
N ALA A 202 -10.93 30.96 51.58
CA ALA A 202 -10.09 31.16 52.79
C ALA A 202 -8.88 32.10 52.61
N GLU A 203 -9.03 33.32 52.09
CA GLU A 203 -7.97 34.34 52.29
C GLU A 203 -8.48 35.79 52.27
N ASP A 204 -9.69 36.04 52.80
CA ASP A 204 -10.23 37.40 53.01
C ASP A 204 -10.61 37.66 54.49
N ARG A 205 -9.80 37.17 55.43
CA ARG A 205 -9.92 37.53 56.85
C ARG A 205 -8.58 37.40 57.57
N THR A 206 -7.72 38.41 57.48
CA THR A 206 -6.80 38.82 58.56
C THR A 206 -6.01 40.08 58.19
N LEU A 207 -6.67 41.21 57.92
CA LEU A 207 -6.02 42.54 57.96
C LEU A 207 -6.99 43.61 58.53
N THR A 208 -7.56 43.33 59.70
CA THR A 208 -8.24 44.34 60.55
C THR A 208 -8.15 43.93 62.02
N ARG A 209 -6.93 43.91 62.58
CA ARG A 209 -6.71 44.13 64.04
C ARG A 209 -5.22 44.26 64.37
N ARG A 210 -4.70 45.48 64.33
CA ARG A 210 -3.98 46.15 65.42
C ARG A 210 -3.40 47.47 64.94
#